data_AF-A0A932XVE8-F1
#
_entry.id   AF-A0A932XVE8-F1
#
_cell.length_a   1.000
_cell.length_b   1.000
_cell.length_c   1.000
_cell.angle_alpha   90.00
_cell.angle_beta   90.00
_cell.angle_gamma   90.00
#
_symmetry.space_group_name_H-M   'P 1'
#
loop_
_entity.id
_entity.type
_entity.pdbx_description
1 polymer ?
#
loop_
_entity_poly.entity_id
_entity_poly.type
_entity_poly.pdbx_seq_one_letter_code
_entity_poly.pdbx_strand_id
1 'polypeptide(L)'
;MRYRYQHVRRGANIRHLPLVPVTLHGRTDSVEVLALVDSGAEENVFQEQIADDLQIAVDSGQEVIITGYDGSEGRAWRVMVDMQLGQHTWQSPVVFSSAIGRRGLLGGSGFFAFFTVTFRYRKREMEITRTRR
;
A
#
# COMPACT_ATOMS: atom_id res chain seq x y z
N MET A 1 -11.99 6.66 -10.03
CA MET A 1 -11.09 7.74 -9.58
C MET A 1 -9.93 7.85 -10.56
N ARG A 2 -9.47 9.05 -10.91
CA ARG A 2 -8.30 9.24 -11.80
C ARG A 2 -7.21 9.98 -11.05
N TYR A 3 -5.99 9.46 -11.13
CA TYR A 3 -4.81 10.01 -10.47
C TYR A 3 -3.72 10.31 -11.50
N ARG A 4 -3.02 11.43 -11.32
CA ARG A 4 -1.75 11.69 -12.01
C ARG A 4 -0.61 11.06 -11.22
N TYR A 5 0.41 10.58 -11.92
CA TYR A 5 1.62 10.09 -11.27
C TYR A 5 2.29 11.25 -10.54
N GLN A 6 2.75 11.00 -9.32
CA GLN A 6 3.40 12.03 -8.51
C GLN A 6 4.87 12.20 -8.89
N HIS A 7 5.35 13.44 -8.78
CA HIS A 7 6.74 13.80 -9.00
C HIS A 7 7.54 13.52 -7.74
N VAL A 8 8.43 12.53 -7.81
CA VAL A 8 9.32 12.17 -6.72
C VAL A 8 10.75 12.48 -7.13
N ARG A 9 11.35 13.47 -6.47
CA ARG A 9 12.75 13.83 -6.66
C ARG A 9 13.65 12.83 -5.92
N ARG A 10 14.64 12.28 -6.61
CA ARG A 10 15.73 11.49 -6.03
C ARG A 10 17.06 12.05 -6.54
N GLY A 11 17.75 12.81 -5.70
CA GLY A 11 18.93 13.58 -6.10
C GLY A 11 18.56 14.60 -7.18
N ALA A 12 19.29 14.58 -8.30
CA ALA A 12 19.02 15.42 -9.47
C ALA A 12 17.88 14.91 -10.37
N ASN A 13 17.44 13.66 -10.19
CA ASN A 13 16.47 13.03 -11.09
C ASN A 13 15.03 13.17 -10.57
N ILE A 14 14.09 13.40 -11.48
CA ILE A 14 12.65 13.36 -11.21
C ILE A 14 12.08 12.05 -11.74
N ARG A 15 11.38 11.31 -10.89
CA ARG A 15 10.62 10.12 -11.27
C ARG A 15 9.13 10.39 -11.16
N HIS A 16 8.34 9.83 -12.08
CA HIS A 16 6.89 9.86 -12.06
C HIS A 16 6.40 8.51 -11.53
N LEU A 17 5.83 8.48 -10.33
CA LEU A 17 5.41 7.24 -9.69
C LEU A 17 3.89 7.17 -9.54
N PRO A 18 3.26 6.00 -9.76
CA PRO A 18 1.83 5.81 -9.52
C PRO A 18 1.55 5.74 -8.01
N LEU A 19 1.51 6.90 -7.37
CA LEU A 19 1.26 7.03 -5.94
C LEU A 19 -0.17 7.53 -5.68
N VAL A 20 -0.86 6.88 -4.74
CA VAL A 20 -2.18 7.32 -4.26
C VAL A 20 -2.18 7.48 -2.75
N PRO A 21 -2.93 8.46 -2.21
CA PRO A 21 -3.16 8.53 -0.77
C PRO A 21 -4.13 7.43 -0.37
N VAL A 22 -3.74 6.63 0.60
CA VAL A 22 -4.60 5.65 1.26
C VAL A 22 -4.55 5.89 2.76
N THR A 23 -5.71 5.80 3.41
CA THR A 23 -5.81 5.92 4.86
C THR A 23 -5.91 4.54 5.47
N LEU A 24 -5.10 4.27 6.48
CA LEU A 24 -5.21 3.11 7.35
C LEU A 24 -5.90 3.56 8.63
N HIS A 25 -6.91 2.81 9.05
CA HIS A 25 -7.69 3.10 10.25
C HIS A 25 -7.28 2.16 11.39
N GLY A 26 -6.94 2.75 12.53
CA GLY A 26 -6.84 2.09 13.81
C GLY A 26 -8.17 2.18 14.56
N ARG A 27 -8.15 1.85 15.86
CA ARG A 27 -9.37 1.86 16.69
C ARG A 27 -9.90 3.27 16.97
N THR A 28 -9.01 4.24 17.16
CA THR A 28 -9.35 5.63 17.52
C THR A 28 -8.83 6.65 16.51
N ASP A 29 -7.76 6.30 15.80
CA ASP A 29 -7.02 7.20 14.92
C ASP A 29 -6.86 6.62 13.52
N SER A 30 -6.36 7.45 12.61
CA SER A 30 -6.11 7.05 11.22
C SER A 30 -4.88 7.78 10.69
N VAL A 31 -4.16 7.13 9.76
CA VAL A 31 -2.96 7.68 9.14
C VAL A 31 -3.12 7.61 7.62
N GLU A 32 -2.99 8.75 6.95
CA GLU A 32 -2.92 8.82 5.49
C GLU A 32 -1.47 8.63 5.02
N VAL A 33 -1.26 7.67 4.13
CA VAL A 33 0.04 7.31 3.58
C VAL A 33 -0.01 7.39 2.06
N LEU A 34 1.02 7.98 1.45
CA LEU A 34 1.22 7.84 0.01
C LEU A 34 1.81 6.46 -0.30
N ALA A 35 1.02 5.63 -0.98
CA ALA A 35 1.40 4.27 -1.34
C ALA A 35 1.55 4.10 -2.85
N LEU A 36 2.55 3.31 -3.26
CA LEU A 36 2.81 2.96 -4.64
C LEU A 36 1.86 1.85 -5.07
N VAL A 37 1.13 2.05 -6.16
CA VAL A 37 0.30 1.01 -6.76
C VAL A 37 1.21 0.11 -7.59
N ASP A 38 1.43 -1.13 -7.13
CA ASP A 38 2.43 -2.03 -7.68
C ASP A 38 1.84 -3.44 -7.90
N SER A 39 1.55 -3.76 -9.16
CA SER A 39 1.04 -5.09 -9.52
C SER A 39 2.08 -6.20 -9.39
N GLY A 40 3.36 -5.86 -9.20
CA GLY A 40 4.42 -6.82 -8.91
C GLY A 40 4.52 -7.21 -7.44
N ALA A 41 3.83 -6.50 -6.54
CA ALA A 41 3.75 -6.85 -5.13
C ALA A 41 2.58 -7.80 -4.87
N GLU A 42 2.81 -8.90 -4.16
CA GLU A 42 1.76 -9.84 -3.76
C GLU A 42 0.83 -9.24 -2.71
N GLU A 43 1.37 -8.41 -1.81
CA GLU A 43 0.70 -7.90 -0.61
C GLU A 43 0.67 -6.38 -0.57
N ASN A 44 -0.26 -5.84 0.21
CA ASN A 44 -0.11 -4.48 0.72
C ASN A 44 0.98 -4.46 1.79
N VAL A 45 1.96 -3.55 1.67
CA VAL A 45 3.08 -3.47 2.61
C VAL A 45 3.24 -2.04 3.13
N PHE A 46 3.29 -1.89 4.45
CA PHE A 46 3.47 -0.59 5.12
C PHE A 46 4.55 -0.68 6.20
N GLN A 47 5.06 0.48 6.62
CA GLN A 47 6.05 0.55 7.70
C GLN A 47 5.44 0.09 9.02
N GLU A 48 6.18 -0.72 9.77
CA GLU A 48 5.76 -1.25 11.07
C GLU A 48 5.34 -0.16 12.07
N GLN A 49 6.03 0.99 12.07
CA GLN A 49 5.69 2.14 12.92
C GLN A 49 4.23 2.62 12.74
N ILE A 50 3.62 2.44 11.56
CA ILE A 50 2.22 2.83 11.35
C ILE A 50 1.29 1.96 12.19
N ALA A 51 1.63 0.69 12.40
CA ALA A 51 0.84 -0.18 13.27
C ALA A 51 0.92 0.30 14.73
N ASP A 52 2.10 0.70 15.19
CA ASP A 52 2.29 1.26 16.53
C ASP A 52 1.48 2.55 16.71
N ASP A 53 1.57 3.47 15.75
CA ASP A 53 0.87 4.75 15.76
C ASP A 53 -0.66 4.56 15.77
N LEU A 54 -1.15 3.51 15.11
CA LEU A 54 -2.58 3.16 15.06
C LEU A 54 -3.03 2.18 16.16
N GLN A 55 -2.12 1.78 17.05
CA GLN A 55 -2.35 0.79 18.10
C GLN A 55 -2.91 -0.55 17.56
N ILE A 56 -2.43 -0.98 16.39
CA ILE A 56 -2.77 -2.25 15.76
C ILE A 56 -1.86 -3.33 16.34
N ALA A 57 -2.45 -4.33 16.99
CA ALA A 57 -1.71 -5.46 17.58
C ALA A 57 -1.15 -6.39 16.50
N VAL A 58 0.05 -6.10 15.99
CA VAL A 58 0.71 -6.89 14.94
C VAL A 58 1.16 -8.27 15.39
N ASP A 59 1.50 -8.40 16.67
CA ASP A 59 1.87 -9.65 17.36
C ASP A 59 0.72 -10.65 17.48
N SER A 60 -0.53 -10.17 17.42
CA SER A 60 -1.72 -11.02 17.27
C SER A 60 -1.95 -11.50 15.82
N GLY A 61 -1.17 -10.98 14.87
CA GLY A 61 -1.25 -11.28 13.45
C GLY A 61 -0.54 -12.58 13.04
N GLN A 62 -0.62 -12.88 11.75
CA GLN A 62 0.14 -13.98 11.16
C GLN A 62 1.57 -13.51 10.88
N GLU A 63 2.57 -14.14 11.50
CA GLU A 63 3.97 -13.97 11.09
C GLU A 63 4.13 -14.49 9.65
N VAL A 64 4.69 -13.66 8.77
CA VAL A 64 4.94 -13.98 7.37
C VAL A 64 6.37 -13.60 6.98
N ILE A 65 6.87 -14.28 5.95
CA ILE A 65 8.11 -13.89 5.28
C ILE A 65 7.70 -13.17 4.00
N ILE A 66 8.20 -11.95 3.82
CA ILE A 66 8.13 -11.26 2.54
C ILE A 66 9.42 -11.49 1.76
N THR A 67 9.30 -11.80 0.48
CA THR A 67 10.45 -12.03 -0.41
C THR A 67 10.47 -10.93 -1.47
N GLY A 68 11.55 -10.16 -1.51
CA GLY A 68 11.81 -9.18 -2.56
C GLY A 68 12.13 -9.86 -3.89
N TYR A 69 12.01 -9.12 -4.98
CA TYR A 69 12.35 -9.62 -6.32
C TYR A 69 13.82 -10.08 -6.43
N ASP A 70 14.72 -9.50 -5.62
CA ASP A 70 16.13 -9.87 -5.52
C ASP A 70 16.38 -11.11 -4.62
N GLY A 71 15.33 -11.74 -4.09
CA GLY A 71 15.40 -12.89 -3.18
C GLY A 71 15.67 -12.51 -1.73
N SER A 72 15.73 -11.22 -1.39
CA SER A 72 15.87 -10.79 0.00
C SER A 72 14.61 -11.15 0.79
N GLU A 73 14.80 -11.67 2.01
CA GLU A 73 13.70 -12.05 2.89
C GLU A 73 13.63 -11.14 4.11
N GLY A 74 12.41 -10.81 4.53
CA GLY A 74 12.14 -10.04 5.74
C GLY A 74 11.02 -10.66 6.54
N ARG A 75 11.19 -10.72 7.86
CA ARG A 75 10.10 -11.02 8.80
C ARG A 75 9.12 -9.85 8.81
N ALA A 76 7.84 -10.18 8.81
CA ALA A 76 6.76 -9.21 8.81
C ALA A 76 5.50 -9.80 9.45
N TRP A 77 4.53 -8.94 9.73
CA TRP A 77 3.27 -9.32 10.34
C TRP A 77 2.10 -8.97 9.43
N ARG A 78 1.27 -9.95 9.11
CA ARG A 78 0.04 -9.75 8.33
C ARG A 78 -1.16 -9.64 9.27
N VAL A 79 -1.91 -8.56 9.14
CA VAL A 79 -3.13 -8.27 9.90
C VAL A 79 -4.21 -7.69 8.99
N MET A 80 -5.48 -7.84 9.37
CA MET A 80 -6.59 -7.19 8.68
C MET A 80 -6.73 -5.75 9.15
N VAL A 81 -6.75 -4.80 8.20
CA VAL A 81 -6.84 -3.37 8.47
C VAL A 81 -7.98 -2.77 7.66
N ASP A 82 -8.75 -1.88 8.27
CA ASP A 82 -9.70 -1.05 7.54
C ASP A 82 -8.95 0.02 6.76
N MET A 83 -9.03 -0.05 5.44
CA MET A 83 -8.37 0.84 4.51
C MET A 83 -9.37 1.75 3.82
N GLN A 84 -8.91 2.92 3.40
CA GLN A 84 -9.70 3.89 2.66
C GLN A 84 -8.93 4.52 1.51
N LEU A 85 -9.62 4.72 0.39
CA LEU A 85 -9.16 5.45 -0.79
C LEU A 85 -10.28 6.37 -1.24
N GLY A 86 -10.13 7.68 -1.00
CA GLY A 86 -11.19 8.65 -1.24
C GLY A 86 -12.44 8.31 -0.42
N GLN A 87 -13.54 7.97 -1.09
CA GLN A 87 -14.82 7.62 -0.44
C GLN A 87 -15.03 6.10 -0.31
N HIS A 88 -14.06 5.28 -0.71
CA HIS A 88 -14.18 3.83 -0.65
C HIS A 88 -13.42 3.28 0.54
N THR A 89 -14.13 2.56 1.40
CA THR A 89 -13.56 1.79 2.50
C THR A 89 -13.63 0.29 2.21
N TRP A 90 -12.64 -0.46 2.69
CA TRP A 90 -12.62 -1.92 2.63
C TRP A 90 -11.69 -2.48 3.71
N GLN A 91 -12.01 -3.69 4.18
CA GLN A 91 -11.12 -4.43 5.07
C GLN A 91 -10.11 -5.21 4.22
N SER A 92 -8.82 -5.07 4.51
CA SER A 92 -7.74 -5.56 3.66
C SER A 92 -6.64 -6.24 4.48
N PRO A 93 -6.05 -7.36 4.01
CA PRO A 93 -4.80 -7.84 4.58
C PRO A 93 -3.69 -6.81 4.30
N VAL A 94 -2.95 -6.46 5.35
CA VAL A 94 -1.80 -5.56 5.32
C VAL A 94 -0.63 -6.22 6.01
N VAL A 95 0.53 -6.18 5.36
CA VAL A 95 1.80 -6.60 5.93
C VAL A 95 2.55 -5.39 6.47
N PHE A 96 2.90 -5.44 7.75
CA PHE A 96 3.75 -4.45 8.41
C PHE A 96 5.19 -4.97 8.46
N SER A 97 6.13 -4.17 7.93
CA SER A 97 7.54 -4.55 7.86
C SER A 97 8.46 -3.36 8.14
N SER A 98 9.58 -3.62 8.82
CA SER A 98 10.67 -2.66 9.00
C SER A 98 11.58 -2.52 7.77
N ALA A 99 11.47 -3.42 6.79
CA ALA A 99 12.31 -3.46 5.59
C ALA A 99 11.86 -2.48 4.47
N ILE A 100 10.73 -1.78 4.65
CA ILE A 100 10.19 -0.85 3.65
C ILE A 100 10.44 0.62 4.02
N GLY A 101 10.64 1.46 3.01
CA GLY A 101 10.75 2.92 3.18
C GLY A 101 9.42 3.60 3.53
N ARG A 102 9.44 4.94 3.64
CA ARG A 102 8.30 5.76 4.09
C ARG A 102 7.02 5.70 3.24
N ARG A 103 7.02 5.00 2.12
CA ARG A 103 5.86 4.87 1.23
C ARG A 103 5.35 3.45 1.33
N GLY A 104 4.03 3.28 1.40
CA GLY A 104 3.42 1.96 1.31
C GLY A 104 3.53 1.37 -0.10
N LEU A 105 3.29 0.07 -0.19
CA LEU A 105 3.03 -0.67 -1.43
C LEU A 105 1.59 -1.18 -1.40
N LEU A 106 0.92 -1.10 -2.53
CA LEU A 106 -0.43 -1.63 -2.74
C LEU A 106 -0.35 -2.76 -3.76
N GLY A 107 -0.63 -3.98 -3.30
CA GLY A 107 -0.37 -5.22 -4.03
C GLY A 107 -1.61 -6.10 -4.24
N GLY A 108 -1.37 -7.32 -4.69
CA GLY A 108 -2.35 -8.30 -5.18
C GLY A 108 -3.50 -8.61 -4.22
N SER A 109 -3.17 -9.24 -3.09
CA SER A 109 -4.13 -9.78 -2.11
C SER A 109 -4.99 -8.69 -1.43
N GLY A 110 -4.47 -7.47 -1.35
CA GLY A 110 -5.06 -6.40 -0.55
C GLY A 110 -5.69 -5.27 -1.37
N PHE A 111 -5.00 -4.74 -2.38
CA PHE A 111 -5.51 -3.62 -3.18
C PHE A 111 -6.13 -4.07 -4.49
N PHE A 112 -5.40 -4.84 -5.30
CA PHE A 112 -5.89 -5.31 -6.61
C PHE A 112 -7.04 -6.32 -6.50
N ALA A 113 -7.21 -6.98 -5.34
CA ALA A 113 -8.38 -7.78 -5.03
C ALA A 113 -9.70 -6.95 -4.95
N PHE A 114 -9.62 -5.64 -4.72
CA PHE A 114 -10.77 -4.76 -4.53
C PHE A 114 -10.90 -3.67 -5.59
N PHE A 115 -9.82 -3.39 -6.33
CA PHE A 115 -9.79 -2.35 -7.34
C PHE A 115 -9.20 -2.84 -8.67
N THR A 116 -9.87 -2.47 -9.75
CA THR A 116 -9.31 -2.54 -11.10
C THR A 116 -8.50 -1.27 -11.35
N VAL A 117 -7.22 -1.44 -11.72
CA VAL A 117 -6.31 -0.33 -12.02
C VAL A 117 -5.91 -0.36 -13.48
N THR A 118 -6.10 0.75 -14.18
CA THR A 118 -5.61 0.95 -15.55
C THR A 118 -4.51 2.00 -15.54
N PHE A 119 -3.27 1.56 -15.79
CA PHE A 119 -2.13 2.46 -15.94
C PHE A 119 -2.04 3.01 -17.36
N ARG A 120 -1.91 4.33 -17.49
CA ARG A 120 -1.66 5.03 -18.75
C ARG A 120 -0.27 5.65 -18.69
N TYR A 121 0.76 4.79 -18.72
CA TYR A 121 2.14 5.16 -18.41
C TYR A 121 2.67 6.37 -19.21
N ARG A 122 2.47 6.38 -20.54
CA ARG A 122 2.88 7.52 -21.40
C ARG A 122 2.18 8.84 -21.03
N LYS A 123 0.95 8.76 -20.52
CA LYS A 123 0.18 9.91 -20.04
C LYS A 123 0.45 10.25 -18.57
N ARG A 124 1.21 9.41 -17.85
CA ARG A 124 1.51 9.56 -16.42
C ARG A 124 0.23 9.67 -15.59
N GLU A 125 -0.74 8.84 -15.92
CA GLU A 125 -2.05 8.79 -15.28
C GLU A 125 -2.41 7.34 -14.96
N MET A 126 -3.24 7.14 -13.94
CA MET A 126 -3.92 5.88 -13.71
C MET A 126 -5.38 6.12 -13.39
N GLU A 127 -6.19 5.13 -13.73
CA GLU A 127 -7.60 5.06 -13.39
C GLU A 127 -7.83 3.89 -12.46
N ILE A 128 -8.55 4.14 -11.37
CA ILE A 128 -8.83 3.16 -10.31
C ILE A 128 -10.35 3.09 -10.15
N THR A 129 -10.91 1.91 -10.32
CA THR A 129 -12.34 1.65 -10.15
C THR A 129 -12.53 0.51 -9.17
N ARG A 130 -13.60 0.56 -8.36
CA ARG A 130 -13.92 -0.55 -7.46
C ARG A 130 -14.31 -1.75 -8.29
N THR A 131 -13.69 -2.90 -8.01
CA THR A 131 -14.04 -4.17 -8.65
C THR A 131 -15.47 -4.51 -8.24
N ARG A 132 -16.34 -4.72 -9.23
CA ARG A 132 -17.66 -5.29 -9.00
C ARG A 132 -17.47 -6.79 -8.86
N ARG A 133 -17.78 -7.33 -7.67
CA ARG A 133 -17.99 -8.77 -7.53
C ARG A 133 -19.36 -9.13 -8.09
#